data_AF-A0A524E822-F1
#
_entry.id   AF-A0A524E822-F1
#
_cell.length_a   1.000
_cell.length_b   1.000
_cell.length_c   1.000
_cell.angle_alpha   90.00
_cell.angle_beta   90.00
_cell.angle_gamma   90.00
#
_symmetry.space_group_name_H-M   'P 1'
#
loop_
_entity.id
_entity.type
_entity.pdbx_description
1 polymer ?
#
loop_
_entity_poly.entity_id
_entity_poly.type
_entity_poly.pdbx_seq_one_letter_code
_entity_poly.pdbx_strand_id
1 'polypeptide(L)'
;MEITELMVNIVDDSDRSPDDDFVSEFAKGYLSHEVAKKEQRRNEFFAAYQNMEEKESFNAQYVKSLIDVLDMEIAEDKSNF
;
A
#
# COMPACT_ATOMS: atom_id res chain seq x y z
N MET A 1 -17.91 -46.42 5.22
CA MET A 1 -16.97 -45.44 4.65
C MET A 1 -17.82 -44.24 4.31
N GLU A 2 -18.03 -43.39 5.31
CA GLU A 2 -18.84 -42.18 5.17
C GLU A 2 -17.92 -41.02 4.86
N ILE A 3 -18.38 -40.28 3.87
CA ILE A 3 -17.80 -39.14 3.20
C ILE A 3 -17.15 -38.18 4.23
N THR A 4 -15.83 -38.15 4.23
CA THR A 4 -15.01 -37.06 4.78
C THR A 4 -15.18 -35.83 3.88
N GLU A 5 -16.33 -35.18 3.97
CA GLU A 5 -16.56 -33.89 3.34
C GLU A 5 -16.30 -32.78 4.35
N LEU A 6 -15.15 -32.14 4.14
CA LEU A 6 -15.07 -30.69 4.10
C LEU A 6 -15.66 -29.99 5.34
N MET A 7 -14.96 -30.12 6.47
CA MET A 7 -14.86 -28.99 7.40
C MET A 7 -14.07 -27.88 6.69
N VAL A 8 -14.75 -27.19 5.77
CA VAL A 8 -14.41 -25.82 5.42
C VAL A 8 -14.56 -25.09 6.74
N ASN A 9 -13.44 -24.71 7.33
CA ASN A 9 -13.37 -23.67 8.34
C ASN A 9 -13.93 -22.40 7.69
N ILE A 10 -15.25 -22.28 7.69
CA ILE A 10 -15.92 -20.99 7.67
C ILE A 10 -15.47 -20.40 9.00
N VAL A 11 -14.46 -19.55 8.93
CA VAL A 11 -14.12 -18.65 10.03
C VAL A 11 -15.42 -17.91 10.30
N ASP A 12 -16.08 -18.29 11.39
CA ASP A 12 -17.33 -17.70 11.82
C ASP A 12 -17.01 -16.24 12.15
N ASP A 13 -17.39 -15.32 11.26
CA ASP A 13 -17.21 -13.87 11.42
C ASP A 13 -18.05 -13.33 12.61
N SER A 14 -18.78 -14.21 13.32
CA SER A 14 -19.68 -13.88 14.42
C SER A 14 -19.00 -13.64 15.77
N ASP A 15 -17.69 -13.85 15.89
CA ASP A 15 -16.94 -13.73 17.17
C ASP A 15 -16.05 -12.47 17.25
N ARG A 16 -16.13 -11.57 16.25
CA ARG A 16 -15.47 -10.26 16.33
C ARG A 16 -16.19 -9.37 17.32
N SER A 17 -15.46 -8.88 18.32
CA SER A 17 -16.01 -7.87 19.20
C SER A 17 -16.19 -6.56 18.41
N PRO A 18 -17.17 -5.71 18.75
CA PRO A 18 -17.33 -4.40 18.12
C PRO A 18 -16.05 -3.54 18.14
N ASP A 19 -15.16 -3.80 19.09
CA ASP A 19 -13.86 -3.13 19.21
C ASP A 19 -12.87 -3.60 18.12
N ASP A 20 -12.93 -4.87 17.71
CA ASP A 20 -12.05 -5.42 16.65
C ASP A 20 -12.41 -4.84 15.27
N ASP A 21 -13.71 -4.65 15.00
CA ASP A 21 -14.19 -4.03 13.76
C ASP A 21 -13.77 -2.56 13.69
N PHE A 22 -13.88 -1.83 14.81
CA PHE A 22 -13.42 -0.44 14.88
C PHE A 22 -11.91 -0.32 14.64
N VAL A 23 -11.10 -1.17 15.28
CA VAL A 23 -9.64 -1.18 15.10
C VAL A 23 -9.28 -1.53 13.66
N SER A 24 -9.96 -2.49 13.05
CA SER A 24 -9.74 -2.87 11.65
C SER A 24 -10.03 -1.72 10.68
N GLU A 25 -11.20 -1.08 10.82
CA GLU A 25 -11.57 0.05 9.96
C GLU A 25 -10.67 1.26 10.17
N PHE A 26 -10.28 1.54 11.42
CA PHE A 26 -9.31 2.59 11.72
C PHE A 26 -7.95 2.30 11.04
N ALA A 27 -7.45 1.07 11.14
CA ALA A 27 -6.18 0.67 10.52
C ALA A 27 -6.22 0.80 8.99
N LYS A 28 -7.32 0.37 8.34
CA LYS A 28 -7.52 0.53 6.89
C LYS A 28 -7.56 2.00 6.49
N GLY A 29 -8.27 2.84 7.24
CA GLY A 29 -8.33 4.28 7.00
C GLY A 29 -6.97 4.96 7.13
N TYR A 30 -6.22 4.59 8.17
CA TYR A 30 -4.85 5.09 8.37
C TYR A 30 -3.91 4.66 7.22
N LEU A 31 -3.91 3.37 6.86
CA LEU A 31 -3.08 2.86 5.76
C LEU A 31 -3.43 3.56 4.44
N SER A 32 -4.72 3.72 4.15
CA SER A 32 -5.20 4.45 2.95
C SER A 32 -4.68 5.89 2.90
N HIS A 33 -4.70 6.60 4.04
CA HIS A 33 -4.20 7.96 4.14
C HIS A 33 -2.69 8.06 3.93
N GLU A 34 -1.92 7.11 4.48
CA GLU A 34 -0.48 7.06 4.28
C GLU A 34 -0.09 6.74 2.83
N VAL A 35 -0.83 5.84 2.17
CA VAL A 35 -0.66 5.57 0.73
C VAL A 35 -0.93 6.84 -0.08
N ALA A 36 -2.02 7.56 0.20
CA ALA A 36 -2.35 8.81 -0.51
C ALA A 36 -1.25 9.88 -0.38
N LYS A 37 -0.65 10.02 0.82
CA LYS A 37 0.50 10.91 1.03
C LYS A 37 1.72 10.49 0.21
N LYS A 38 2.03 9.19 0.17
CA LYS A 38 3.15 8.67 -0.63
C LYS A 38 2.93 8.93 -2.11
N GLU A 39 1.72 8.69 -2.62
CA GLU A 39 1.36 8.98 -4.01
C GLU A 39 1.51 10.46 -4.35
N GLN A 40 1.09 11.36 -3.45
CA GLN A 40 1.28 12.80 -3.64
C GLN A 40 2.78 13.14 -3.79
N ARG A 41 3.62 12.68 -2.86
CA ARG A 41 5.08 12.95 -2.89
C ARG A 41 5.73 12.34 -4.14
N ARG A 42 5.31 11.15 -4.53
CA ARG A 42 5.76 10.49 -5.76
C ARG A 42 5.44 11.33 -6.98
N ASN A 43 4.25 11.90 -7.06
CA ASN A 43 3.85 12.79 -8.16
C ASN A 43 4.65 14.09 -8.18
N GLU A 44 4.95 14.68 -7.03
CA GLU A 44 5.82 15.86 -6.91
C GLU A 44 7.22 15.57 -7.44
N PHE A 45 7.84 14.45 -7.03
CA PHE A 45 9.15 14.04 -7.54
C PHE A 45 9.11 13.67 -9.03
N PHE A 46 8.05 13.03 -9.50
CA PHE A 46 7.90 12.74 -10.91
C PHE A 46 7.83 14.02 -11.75
N ALA A 47 7.05 15.02 -11.32
CA ALA A 47 6.99 16.31 -11.99
C ALA A 47 8.36 17.02 -11.97
N ALA A 48 9.06 17.00 -10.83
CA ALA A 48 10.41 17.55 -10.74
C ALA A 48 11.38 16.84 -11.70
N TYR A 49 11.38 15.51 -11.72
CA TYR A 49 12.20 14.71 -12.63
C TYR A 49 11.88 15.04 -14.08
N GLN A 50 10.60 15.13 -14.48
CA GLN A 50 10.19 15.46 -15.85
C GLN A 50 10.71 16.82 -16.31
N ASN A 51 10.76 17.80 -15.40
CA ASN A 51 11.25 19.16 -15.70
C ASN A 51 12.79 19.28 -15.75
N MET A 52 13.55 18.23 -15.41
CA MET A 52 15.01 18.26 -15.53
C MET A 52 15.47 18.08 -16.98
N GLU A 53 16.39 18.91 -17.45
CA GLU A 53 16.94 18.80 -18.81
C GLU A 53 17.83 17.56 -18.98
N GLU A 54 18.74 17.32 -18.03
CA GLU A 54 19.72 16.23 -18.10
C GLU A 54 19.31 15.03 -17.23
N LYS A 55 18.66 14.04 -17.83
CA LYS A 55 18.17 12.83 -17.14
C LYS A 55 19.29 11.92 -16.62
N GLU A 56 20.48 11.99 -17.21
CA GLU A 56 21.64 11.19 -16.80
C GLU A 56 22.45 11.88 -15.68
N SER A 57 22.09 13.10 -15.29
CA SER A 57 22.75 13.79 -14.19
C SER A 57 22.52 13.04 -12.87
N PHE A 58 23.48 13.17 -11.94
CA PHE A 58 23.36 12.60 -10.60
C PHE A 58 22.04 13.01 -9.92
N ASN A 59 21.63 14.27 -10.07
CA ASN A 59 20.39 14.80 -9.48
C ASN A 59 19.15 14.13 -10.07
N ALA A 60 19.11 13.93 -11.39
CA ALA A 60 18.00 13.25 -12.04
C ALA A 60 17.92 11.78 -11.62
N GLN A 61 19.05 11.08 -11.59
CA GLN A 61 19.11 9.69 -11.13
C GLN A 61 18.72 9.56 -9.65
N TYR A 62 19.12 10.52 -8.80
CA TYR A 62 18.70 10.57 -7.40
C TYR A 62 17.18 10.74 -7.27
N VAL A 63 16.57 11.71 -7.96
CA VAL A 63 15.12 11.89 -7.93
C VAL A 63 14.39 10.67 -8.49
N LYS A 64 14.93 10.05 -9.55
CA LYS A 64 14.40 8.77 -10.06
C LYS A 64 14.42 7.69 -8.98
N SER A 65 15.51 7.55 -8.22
CA SER A 65 15.58 6.55 -7.15
C SER A 65 14.54 6.79 -6.04
N LEU A 66 14.23 8.06 -5.72
CA LEU A 66 13.17 8.39 -4.77
C LEU A 66 11.79 7.99 -5.30
N ILE A 67 11.53 8.18 -6.60
CA ILE A 67 10.30 7.72 -7.25
C ILE A 67 10.21 6.20 -7.19
N ASP A 68 11.30 5.49 -7.54
CA ASP A 68 11.34 4.02 -7.54
C ASP A 68 11.07 3.46 -6.13
N VAL A 69 11.62 4.07 -5.08
CA VAL A 69 11.35 3.69 -3.68
C VAL A 69 9.88 3.88 -3.31
N LEU A 70 9.30 5.03 -3.64
CA LEU A 70 7.89 5.29 -3.35
C LEU A 70 6.96 4.34 -4.12
N ASP A 71 7.28 4.03 -5.38
CA ASP A 71 6.51 3.07 -6.18
C ASP A 71 6.53 1.66 -5.54
N MET A 72 7.67 1.23 -4.97
CA MET A 72 7.77 -0.02 -4.22
C MET A 72 6.95 0.01 -2.92
N GLU A 73 7.10 1.05 -2.09
CA GLU A 73 6.38 1.18 -0.82
C GLU A 73 4.86 1.24 -1.04
N ILE A 74 4.40 2.00 -2.05
CA ILE A 74 2.98 2.09 -2.40
C ILE A 74 2.45 0.72 -2.85
N ALA A 75 3.21 -0.04 -3.64
CA ALA A 75 2.80 -1.36 -4.10
C ALA A 75 2.72 -2.36 -2.94
N GLU A 76 3.68 -2.33 -2.02
CA GLU A 76 3.68 -3.14 -0.80
C GLU A 76 2.46 -2.82 0.08
N ASP A 77 2.25 -1.55 0.41
CA ASP A 77 1.10 -1.10 1.20
C ASP A 77 -0.23 -1.48 0.54
N LYS A 78 -0.31 -1.36 -0.80
CA LYS A 78 -1.52 -1.73 -1.55
C LYS A 78 -1.79 -3.23 -1.57
N SER A 79 -0.74 -4.05 -1.49
CA SER A 79 -0.88 -5.52 -1.42
C SER A 79 -1.35 -6.01 -0.05
N ASN A 80 -1.26 -5.16 0.97
CA ASN A 80 -1.71 -5.43 2.34
C ASN A 80 -3.19 -5.06 2.58
N PHE A 81 -3.91 -4.59 1.54
CA PHE A 81 -5.36 -4.38 1.57
C PHE A 81 -6.16 -5.66 1.30
#